data_AF-A0A7C3WHN9-F1
#
_entry.id   AF-A0A7C3WHN9-F1
#
_cell.length_a   1.000
_cell.length_b   1.000
_cell.length_c   1.000
_cell.angle_alpha   90.00
_cell.angle_beta   90.00
_cell.angle_gamma   90.00
#
_symmetry.space_group_name_H-M   'P 1'
#
loop_
_entity.id
_entity.type
_entity.pdbx_description
1 polymer ?
#
loop_
_entity_poly.entity_id
_entity_poly.type
_entity_poly.pdbx_seq_one_letter_code
_entity_poly.pdbx_strand_id
1 'polypeptide(L)'
;MKLYKVLAKGQMSCYGKEMVWEPGRWYEIAGDLVPCRNGFHLCREQDLLDWLHEEIWEADYEGEAMDHGNKLVVRKARITKQCAGWNERTARLFAVDCAEDVANMIPEPEAQHCLEVARAYAAGEASYEALASAREAAWEATREVAWDAAVAAASDAVYDAAQETAWAAARDAAWDSARAAARAAEDAGDAGAAALTVTKDAAYDATWVTAWAAAGDADGPAARAARDAAWKAARERQTRMLKVLVG
;
A
#
# COMPACT_ATOMS: atom_id res chain seq x y z
N MET A 1 -11.56 30.27 -5.38
CA MET A 1 -11.39 28.83 -5.08
C MET A 1 -11.76 28.64 -3.62
N LYS A 2 -12.65 27.68 -3.29
CA LYS A 2 -12.94 27.36 -1.88
C LYS A 2 -11.71 26.68 -1.26
N LEU A 3 -11.38 27.06 -0.04
CA LEU A 3 -10.36 26.42 0.77
C LEU A 3 -11.01 25.84 2.01
N TYR A 4 -10.34 24.85 2.59
CA TYR A 4 -10.83 24.11 3.71
C TYR A 4 -9.81 24.06 4.84
N LYS A 5 -10.29 24.08 6.07
CA LYS A 5 -9.52 23.82 7.28
C LYS A 5 -10.04 22.53 7.89
N VAL A 6 -9.13 21.59 8.13
CA VAL A 6 -9.43 20.32 8.81
C VAL A 6 -9.07 20.47 10.27
N LEU A 7 -9.98 20.06 11.16
CA LEU A 7 -9.92 20.30 12.60
C LEU A 7 -10.38 19.05 13.37
N ALA A 8 -9.86 18.92 14.58
CA ALA A 8 -10.44 18.10 15.62
C ALA A 8 -11.74 18.70 16.15
N LYS A 9 -12.52 17.86 16.83
CA LYS A 9 -13.81 18.18 17.42
C LYS A 9 -13.69 19.43 18.29
N GLY A 10 -14.64 20.35 18.12
CA GLY A 10 -14.63 21.64 18.82
C GLY A 10 -13.66 22.65 18.19
N GLN A 11 -13.56 22.67 16.87
CA GLN A 11 -12.73 23.61 16.10
C GLN A 11 -11.23 23.61 16.48
N MET A 12 -10.71 22.49 16.96
CA MET A 12 -9.35 22.40 17.47
C MET A 12 -8.36 22.04 16.35
N SER A 13 -7.20 22.68 16.31
CA SER A 13 -6.16 22.35 15.34
C SER A 13 -5.65 20.92 15.57
N CYS A 14 -5.76 20.05 14.56
CA CYS A 14 -5.32 18.66 14.64
C CYS A 14 -3.79 18.50 14.52
N TYR A 15 -3.11 19.49 13.93
CA TYR A 15 -1.66 19.52 13.76
C TYR A 15 -1.11 20.91 14.09
N GLY A 16 -0.10 20.99 14.96
CA GLY A 16 0.50 22.25 15.41
C GLY A 16 0.13 22.62 16.85
N LYS A 17 0.29 23.89 17.23
CA LYS A 17 -0.06 24.38 18.57
C LYS A 17 -1.56 24.16 18.82
N GLU A 18 -1.91 23.75 20.03
CA GLU A 18 -3.29 23.59 20.51
C GLU A 18 -4.04 24.93 20.41
N MET A 19 -4.69 25.16 19.28
CA MET A 19 -5.47 26.37 18.97
C MET A 19 -6.90 25.94 18.65
N VAL A 20 -7.84 26.60 19.32
CA VAL A 20 -9.27 26.55 19.02
C VAL A 20 -9.63 27.74 18.13
N TRP A 21 -10.29 27.46 17.02
CA TRP A 21 -10.68 28.46 16.03
C TRP A 21 -12.09 28.98 16.31
N GLU A 22 -12.26 30.30 16.28
CA GLU A 22 -13.57 30.96 16.34
C GLU A 22 -14.08 31.25 14.92
N PRO A 23 -15.28 30.77 14.52
CA PRO A 23 -15.87 31.09 13.22
C PRO A 23 -15.94 32.59 12.94
N GLY A 24 -15.41 32.99 11.77
CA GLY A 24 -15.35 34.38 11.31
C GLY A 24 -14.15 35.18 11.83
N ARG A 25 -13.46 34.73 12.88
CA ARG A 25 -12.29 35.41 13.45
C ARG A 25 -11.04 35.17 12.61
N TRP A 26 -10.34 36.25 12.30
CA TRP A 26 -9.05 36.20 11.63
C TRP A 26 -7.92 35.92 12.62
N TYR A 27 -7.05 34.99 12.26
CA TYR A 27 -5.80 34.69 12.95
C TYR A 27 -4.64 34.97 12.01
N GLU A 28 -3.58 35.57 12.53
CA GLU A 28 -2.38 35.94 11.79
C GLU A 28 -1.14 35.46 12.54
N ILE A 29 -0.14 34.99 11.79
CA ILE A 29 1.14 34.57 12.35
C ILE A 29 2.27 35.46 11.82
N ALA A 30 3.27 35.75 12.66
CA ALA A 30 4.44 36.54 12.27
C ALA A 30 5.61 35.65 11.80
N GLY A 31 6.63 36.26 11.16
CA GLY A 31 7.85 35.58 10.69
C GLY A 31 7.67 34.81 9.37
N ASP A 32 8.73 34.25 8.81
CA ASP A 32 8.66 33.62 7.48
C ASP A 32 7.73 32.40 7.44
N LEU A 33 7.01 32.22 6.32
CA LEU A 33 6.22 31.00 6.13
C LEU A 33 7.17 29.81 5.94
N VAL A 34 7.00 28.79 6.77
CA VAL A 34 7.78 27.56 6.71
C VAL A 34 6.80 26.39 6.75
N PRO A 35 6.71 25.57 5.69
CA PRO A 35 5.81 24.43 5.65
C PRO A 35 5.93 23.56 6.89
N CYS A 36 4.77 23.20 7.46
CA CYS A 36 4.64 22.44 8.70
C CYS A 36 5.22 23.08 9.98
N ARG A 37 5.88 24.25 9.91
CA ARG A 37 6.52 24.90 11.08
C ARG A 37 5.94 26.27 11.42
N ASN A 38 5.67 27.10 10.41
CA ASN A 38 5.16 28.46 10.61
C ASN A 38 4.19 28.85 9.48
N GLY A 39 2.92 29.10 9.82
CA GLY A 39 1.84 29.33 8.87
C GLY A 39 0.63 28.42 9.14
N PHE A 40 -0.55 28.87 8.72
CA PHE A 40 -1.77 28.07 8.83
C PHE A 40 -1.90 27.14 7.63
N HIS A 41 -2.19 25.86 7.86
CA HIS A 41 -2.49 24.93 6.78
C HIS A 41 -3.96 25.05 6.38
N LEU A 42 -4.19 25.26 5.08
CA LEU A 42 -5.46 25.13 4.40
C LEU A 42 -5.32 24.09 3.29
N CYS A 43 -6.41 23.43 2.97
CA CYS A 43 -6.49 22.43 1.91
C CYS A 43 -7.34 22.97 0.77
N ARG A 44 -6.95 22.67 -0.46
CA ARG A 44 -7.86 22.75 -1.60
C ARG A 44 -8.79 21.54 -1.54
N GLU A 45 -9.86 21.59 -2.32
CA GLU A 45 -10.81 20.48 -2.40
C GLU A 45 -10.12 19.15 -2.78
N GLN A 46 -9.19 19.17 -3.75
CA GLN A 46 -8.44 17.99 -4.18
C GLN A 46 -7.42 17.48 -3.15
N ASP A 47 -7.02 18.34 -2.21
CA ASP A 47 -6.01 18.03 -1.21
C ASP A 47 -6.63 17.36 0.02
N LEU A 48 -7.95 17.51 0.24
CA LEU A 48 -8.64 17.01 1.44
C LEU A 48 -8.48 15.51 1.67
N LEU A 49 -8.27 14.69 0.64
CA LEU A 49 -8.05 13.25 0.84
C LEU A 49 -6.76 12.96 1.62
N ASP A 50 -5.79 13.86 1.57
CA ASP A 50 -4.54 13.79 2.34
C ASP A 50 -4.70 14.38 3.75
N TRP A 51 -5.85 14.99 4.04
CA TRP A 51 -6.13 15.75 5.26
C TRP A 51 -7.57 15.50 5.73
N LEU A 52 -7.76 14.50 6.57
CA LEU A 52 -9.06 14.17 7.15
C LEU A 52 -8.99 14.18 8.68
N HIS A 53 -10.05 14.70 9.29
CA HIS A 53 -10.27 14.68 10.73
C HIS A 53 -11.77 14.86 11.01
N GLU A 54 -12.15 14.93 12.28
CA GLU A 54 -13.52 15.01 12.77
C GLU A 54 -14.35 16.17 12.18
N GLU A 55 -13.72 17.32 11.91
CA GLU A 55 -14.41 18.49 11.36
C GLU A 55 -13.68 19.04 10.12
N ILE A 56 -14.47 19.43 9.11
CA ILE A 56 -14.01 20.16 7.93
C ILE A 56 -14.78 21.47 7.86
N TRP A 57 -14.06 22.56 7.71
CA TRP A 57 -14.61 23.91 7.64
C TRP A 57 -14.17 24.60 6.35
N GLU A 58 -15.06 25.34 5.71
CA GLU A 58 -14.67 26.35 4.73
C GLU A 58 -13.78 27.40 5.40
N ALA A 59 -12.78 27.88 4.69
CA ALA A 59 -11.80 28.81 5.20
C ALA A 59 -11.39 29.85 4.15
N ASP A 60 -11.06 31.04 4.64
CA ASP A 60 -10.48 32.12 3.84
C ASP A 60 -9.04 32.37 4.29
N TYR A 61 -8.24 32.97 3.40
CA TYR A 61 -6.92 33.49 3.73
C TYR A 61 -6.72 34.90 3.21
N GLU A 62 -5.78 35.62 3.84
CA GLU A 62 -5.28 36.92 3.40
C GLU A 62 -3.74 36.95 3.45
N GLY A 63 -3.14 37.76 2.58
CA GLY A 63 -1.69 37.95 2.54
C GLY A 63 -0.94 36.82 1.86
N GLU A 64 0.28 36.58 2.34
CA GLU A 64 1.20 35.59 1.78
C GLU A 64 0.63 34.17 1.88
N ALA A 65 0.72 33.42 0.79
CA ALA A 65 0.36 32.01 0.72
C ALA A 65 1.44 31.25 -0.06
N MET A 66 1.79 30.07 0.47
CA MET A 66 2.80 29.18 -0.11
C MET A 66 2.14 27.85 -0.44
N ASP A 67 2.25 27.45 -1.71
CA ASP A 67 1.89 26.11 -2.16
C ASP A 67 2.94 25.09 -1.70
N HIS A 68 2.49 24.01 -1.07
CA HIS A 68 3.35 22.91 -0.66
C HIS A 68 2.76 21.56 -1.09
N GLY A 69 2.32 21.48 -2.35
CA GLY A 69 1.81 20.26 -2.97
C GLY A 69 0.39 19.97 -2.51
N ASN A 70 0.27 19.21 -1.42
CA ASN A 70 -1.03 18.79 -0.88
C ASN A 70 -1.61 19.75 0.16
N LYS A 71 -1.10 20.98 0.26
CA LYS A 71 -1.64 22.01 1.17
C LYS A 71 -1.19 23.40 0.73
N LEU A 72 -1.90 24.40 1.24
CA LEU A 72 -1.46 25.79 1.28
C LEU A 72 -1.06 26.16 2.70
N VAL A 73 0.07 26.85 2.83
CA VAL A 73 0.56 27.43 4.08
C VAL A 73 0.35 28.93 3.97
N VAL A 74 -0.47 29.52 4.84
CA VAL A 74 -0.92 30.93 4.69
C VAL A 74 -0.61 31.78 5.92
N ARG A 75 -0.42 33.08 5.68
CA ARG A 75 -0.12 34.12 6.68
C ARG A 75 -1.28 34.36 7.64
N LYS A 76 -2.46 34.60 7.09
CA LYS A 76 -3.66 34.96 7.82
C LYS A 76 -4.81 34.10 7.34
N ALA A 77 -5.56 33.51 8.26
CA ALA A 77 -6.65 32.59 7.95
C ALA A 77 -7.83 32.77 8.90
N ARG A 78 -9.00 32.36 8.44
CA ARG A 78 -10.18 32.16 9.28
C ARG A 78 -10.97 30.96 8.80
N ILE A 79 -11.71 30.33 9.70
CA ILE A 79 -12.78 29.41 9.33
C ILE A 79 -14.10 30.17 9.24
N THR A 80 -15.01 29.74 8.38
CA THR A 80 -16.28 30.44 8.13
C THR A 80 -17.47 29.55 8.40
N LYS A 81 -17.58 28.42 7.69
CA LYS A 81 -18.74 27.53 7.73
C LYS A 81 -18.30 26.07 7.85
N GLN A 82 -18.87 25.34 8.80
CA GLN A 82 -18.67 23.90 8.91
C GLN A 82 -19.35 23.17 7.75
N CYS A 83 -18.66 22.20 7.15
CA CYS A 83 -19.22 21.32 6.14
C CYS A 83 -20.15 20.30 6.81
N ALA A 84 -21.45 20.61 6.90
CA ALA A 84 -22.43 19.77 7.61
C ALA A 84 -22.55 18.34 7.07
N GLY A 85 -22.26 18.15 5.77
CA GLY A 85 -22.20 16.83 5.14
C GLY A 85 -21.03 15.96 5.61
N TRP A 86 -20.00 16.56 6.24
CA TRP A 86 -18.91 15.86 6.91
C TRP A 86 -19.13 15.84 8.43
N ASN A 87 -19.52 14.69 8.95
CA ASN A 87 -19.78 14.44 10.36
C ASN A 87 -19.36 13.01 10.72
N GLU A 88 -19.46 12.64 12.00
CA GLU A 88 -19.03 11.32 12.47
C GLU A 88 -19.64 10.17 11.66
N ARG A 89 -20.94 10.23 11.35
CA ARG A 89 -21.62 9.19 10.56
C ARG A 89 -21.09 9.13 9.13
N THR A 90 -21.02 10.26 8.44
CA THR A 90 -20.58 10.29 7.03
C THR A 90 -19.08 10.03 6.88
N ALA A 91 -18.26 10.38 7.87
CA ALA A 91 -16.84 10.02 7.91
C ALA A 91 -16.65 8.51 8.08
N ARG A 92 -17.44 7.86 8.93
CA ARG A 92 -17.44 6.39 9.07
C ARG A 92 -17.89 5.70 7.79
N LEU A 93 -18.99 6.15 7.17
CA LEU A 93 -19.46 5.61 5.90
C LEU A 93 -18.43 5.80 4.79
N PHE A 94 -17.81 6.98 4.71
CA PHE A 94 -16.73 7.27 3.76
C PHE A 94 -15.54 6.31 3.95
N ALA A 95 -15.16 6.02 5.20
CA ALA A 95 -14.09 5.05 5.48
C ALA A 95 -14.47 3.62 5.02
N VAL A 96 -15.73 3.21 5.20
CA VAL A 96 -16.24 1.92 4.69
C VAL A 96 -16.21 1.91 3.16
N ASP A 97 -16.68 2.96 2.50
CA ASP A 97 -16.67 3.07 1.03
C ASP A 97 -15.22 3.02 0.49
N CYS A 98 -14.26 3.67 1.18
CA CYS A 98 -12.85 3.59 0.85
C CYS A 98 -12.27 2.19 0.99
N ALA A 99 -12.72 1.43 2.00
CA ALA A 99 -12.29 0.06 2.22
C ALA A 99 -12.94 -0.91 1.23
N GLU A 100 -14.21 -0.71 0.86
CA GLU A 100 -14.90 -1.48 -0.19
C GLU A 100 -14.21 -1.34 -1.56
N ASP A 101 -13.69 -0.15 -1.88
CA ASP A 101 -12.94 0.12 -3.11
C ASP A 101 -11.70 -0.78 -3.29
N VAL A 102 -11.17 -1.32 -2.19
CA VAL A 102 -10.01 -2.22 -2.15
C VAL A 102 -10.36 -3.61 -1.59
N ALA A 103 -11.62 -3.86 -1.25
CA ALA A 103 -12.04 -5.09 -0.59
C ALA A 103 -11.86 -6.32 -1.49
N ASN A 104 -11.80 -6.15 -2.82
CA ASN A 104 -11.44 -7.22 -3.75
C ASN A 104 -9.99 -7.73 -3.59
N MET A 105 -9.13 -7.01 -2.86
CA MET A 105 -7.79 -7.44 -2.49
C MET A 105 -7.76 -8.28 -1.21
N ILE A 106 -8.88 -8.35 -0.47
CA ILE A 106 -9.01 -9.03 0.82
C ILE A 106 -10.08 -10.13 0.65
N PRO A 107 -9.70 -11.35 0.25
CA PRO A 107 -10.64 -12.42 -0.07
C PRO A 107 -11.35 -13.01 1.16
N GLU A 108 -10.93 -12.65 2.37
CA GLU A 108 -11.42 -13.20 3.63
C GLU A 108 -12.88 -12.77 3.91
N PRO A 109 -13.81 -13.71 4.14
CA PRO A 109 -15.20 -13.41 4.49
C PRO A 109 -15.34 -12.51 5.73
N GLU A 110 -14.42 -12.62 6.69
CA GLU A 110 -14.39 -11.83 7.92
C GLU A 110 -14.16 -10.35 7.63
N ALA A 111 -13.36 -10.02 6.61
CA ALA A 111 -13.17 -8.64 6.18
C ALA A 111 -14.46 -8.05 5.61
N GLN A 112 -15.17 -8.82 4.78
CA GLN A 112 -16.48 -8.40 4.25
C GLN A 112 -17.49 -8.20 5.37
N HIS A 113 -17.57 -9.14 6.31
CA HIS A 113 -18.43 -9.03 7.48
C HIS A 113 -18.09 -7.80 8.35
N CYS A 114 -16.80 -7.50 8.53
CA CYS A 114 -16.37 -6.29 9.23
C CYS A 114 -16.85 -5.01 8.53
N LEU A 115 -16.83 -4.96 7.20
CA LEU A 115 -17.35 -3.82 6.44
C LEU A 115 -18.87 -3.67 6.58
N GLU A 116 -19.61 -4.78 6.51
CA GLU A 116 -21.06 -4.80 6.72
C GLU A 116 -21.43 -4.27 8.12
N VAL A 117 -20.76 -4.77 9.17
CA VAL A 117 -21.01 -4.33 10.56
C VAL A 117 -20.57 -2.89 10.77
N ALA A 118 -19.46 -2.44 10.15
CA ALA A 118 -19.02 -1.05 10.20
C ALA A 118 -20.05 -0.10 9.56
N ARG A 119 -20.66 -0.52 8.44
CA ARG A 119 -21.74 0.22 7.77
C ARG A 119 -22.99 0.29 8.64
N ALA A 120 -23.41 -0.84 9.22
CA ALA A 120 -24.55 -0.91 10.14
C ALA A 120 -24.31 -0.06 11.40
N TYR A 121 -23.10 -0.10 11.96
CA TYR A 121 -22.74 0.74 13.11
C TYR A 121 -22.82 2.23 12.76
N ALA A 122 -22.30 2.65 11.61
CA ALA A 122 -22.42 4.02 11.13
C ALA A 122 -23.88 4.46 10.89
N ALA A 123 -24.77 3.52 10.56
CA ALA A 123 -26.21 3.74 10.44
C ALA A 123 -26.95 3.75 11.79
N GLY A 124 -26.30 3.35 12.89
CA GLY A 124 -26.93 3.18 14.21
C GLY A 124 -27.69 1.87 14.37
N GLU A 125 -27.43 0.89 13.49
CA GLU A 125 -28.11 -0.41 13.41
C GLU A 125 -27.32 -1.53 14.10
N ALA A 126 -26.04 -1.30 14.39
CA ALA A 126 -25.18 -2.22 15.15
C ALA A 126 -24.59 -1.54 16.38
N SER A 127 -24.26 -2.33 17.40
CA SER A 127 -23.60 -1.84 18.61
C SER A 127 -22.09 -1.70 18.41
N TYR A 128 -21.44 -0.97 19.32
CA TYR A 128 -19.97 -0.87 19.31
C TYR A 128 -19.31 -2.23 19.56
N GLU A 129 -19.91 -3.07 20.40
CA GLU A 129 -19.43 -4.42 20.70
C GLU A 129 -19.47 -5.32 19.46
N ALA A 130 -20.54 -5.23 18.66
CA ALA A 130 -20.63 -5.96 17.40
C ALA A 130 -19.54 -5.51 16.42
N LEU A 131 -19.30 -4.20 16.30
CA LEU A 131 -18.22 -3.65 15.49
C LEU A 131 -16.83 -4.11 15.98
N ALA A 132 -16.58 -4.05 17.29
CA ALA A 132 -15.31 -4.49 17.87
C ALA A 132 -15.08 -5.98 17.62
N SER A 133 -16.10 -6.82 17.80
CA SER A 133 -16.02 -8.26 17.54
C SER A 133 -15.72 -8.56 16.08
N ALA A 134 -16.40 -7.90 15.13
CA ALA A 134 -16.18 -8.13 13.71
C ALA A 134 -14.77 -7.67 13.28
N ARG A 135 -14.27 -6.57 13.85
CA ARG A 135 -12.90 -6.10 13.63
C ARG A 135 -11.85 -7.08 14.13
N GLU A 136 -12.02 -7.63 15.34
CA GLU A 136 -11.08 -8.62 15.88
C GLU A 136 -11.06 -9.89 15.02
N ALA A 137 -12.23 -10.38 14.58
CA ALA A 137 -12.31 -11.54 13.69
C ALA A 137 -11.60 -11.28 12.34
N ALA A 138 -11.80 -10.12 11.73
CA ALA A 138 -11.11 -9.74 10.50
C ALA A 138 -9.58 -9.60 10.70
N TRP A 139 -9.15 -9.05 11.84
CA TRP A 139 -7.74 -8.95 12.19
C TRP A 139 -7.10 -10.32 12.41
N GLU A 140 -7.79 -11.24 13.07
CA GLU A 140 -7.31 -12.60 13.30
C GLU A 140 -7.16 -13.38 11.99
N ALA A 141 -8.20 -13.35 11.13
CA ALA A 141 -8.18 -14.02 9.83
C ALA A 141 -7.05 -13.50 8.92
N THR A 142 -6.90 -12.17 8.81
CA THR A 142 -5.81 -11.58 8.01
C THR A 142 -4.43 -11.86 8.59
N ARG A 143 -4.29 -11.94 9.92
CA ARG A 143 -3.03 -12.33 10.57
C ARG A 143 -2.68 -13.79 10.29
N GLU A 144 -3.65 -14.68 10.29
CA GLU A 144 -3.47 -16.10 9.95
C GLU A 144 -2.99 -16.25 8.51
N VAL A 145 -3.66 -15.61 7.55
CA VAL A 145 -3.24 -15.63 6.13
C VAL A 145 -1.83 -15.05 5.95
N ALA A 146 -1.52 -13.93 6.60
CA ALA A 146 -0.19 -13.34 6.54
C ALA A 146 0.89 -14.26 7.14
N TRP A 147 0.56 -14.97 8.23
CA TRP A 147 1.44 -15.95 8.86
C TRP A 147 1.66 -17.17 7.96
N ASP A 148 0.59 -17.73 7.39
CA ASP A 148 0.66 -18.87 6.47
C ASP A 148 1.45 -18.53 5.21
N ALA A 149 1.24 -17.34 4.64
CA ALA A 149 2.02 -16.86 3.51
C ALA A 149 3.51 -16.70 3.87
N ALA A 150 3.82 -16.20 5.06
CA ALA A 150 5.20 -16.09 5.54
C ALA A 150 5.85 -17.47 5.77
N VAL A 151 5.10 -18.45 6.31
CA VAL A 151 5.56 -19.83 6.50
C VAL A 151 5.77 -20.53 5.16
N ALA A 152 4.87 -20.34 4.19
CA ALA A 152 5.00 -20.88 2.85
C ALA A 152 6.24 -20.30 2.14
N ALA A 153 6.39 -18.97 2.14
CA ALA A 153 7.56 -18.31 1.56
C ALA A 153 8.88 -18.74 2.23
N ALA A 154 8.89 -18.92 3.55
CA ALA A 154 10.05 -19.44 4.25
C ALA A 154 10.34 -20.91 3.88
N SER A 155 9.31 -21.73 3.69
CA SER A 155 9.45 -23.13 3.29
C SER A 155 9.94 -23.26 1.85
N ASP A 156 9.42 -22.45 0.92
CA ASP A 156 9.87 -22.39 -0.47
C ASP A 156 11.33 -21.97 -0.56
N ALA A 157 11.73 -20.91 0.18
CA ALA A 157 13.12 -20.47 0.21
C ALA A 157 14.09 -21.56 0.74
N VAL A 158 13.66 -22.36 1.72
CA VAL A 158 14.44 -23.50 2.22
C VAL A 158 14.50 -24.62 1.18
N TYR A 159 13.41 -24.89 0.47
CA TYR A 159 13.35 -25.90 -0.57
C TYR A 159 14.22 -25.53 -1.78
N ASP A 160 14.17 -24.28 -2.24
CA ASP A 160 15.00 -23.75 -3.31
C ASP A 160 16.49 -23.83 -2.94
N ALA A 161 16.87 -23.40 -1.74
CA ALA A 161 18.25 -23.50 -1.27
C ALA A 161 18.74 -24.97 -1.18
N ALA A 162 17.87 -25.89 -0.75
CA ALA A 162 18.17 -27.32 -0.74
C ALA A 162 18.31 -27.91 -2.15
N GLN A 163 17.49 -27.44 -3.10
CA GLN A 163 17.56 -27.86 -4.50
C GLN A 163 18.83 -27.32 -5.18
N GLU A 164 19.17 -26.03 -4.99
CA GLU A 164 20.40 -25.43 -5.52
C GLU A 164 21.65 -26.15 -5.02
N THR A 165 21.72 -26.45 -3.72
CA THR A 165 22.86 -27.17 -3.13
C THR A 165 22.96 -28.61 -3.66
N ALA A 166 21.83 -29.31 -3.78
CA ALA A 166 21.79 -30.64 -4.39
C ALA A 166 22.20 -30.63 -5.87
N TRP A 167 21.76 -29.62 -6.62
CA TRP A 167 22.08 -29.47 -8.04
C TRP A 167 23.54 -29.11 -8.26
N ALA A 168 24.10 -28.21 -7.45
CA ALA A 168 25.52 -27.90 -7.44
C ALA A 168 26.38 -29.14 -7.17
N ALA A 169 26.02 -29.93 -6.14
CA ALA A 169 26.70 -31.18 -5.82
C ALA A 169 26.61 -32.21 -6.96
N ALA A 170 25.45 -32.35 -7.60
CA ALA A 170 25.27 -33.23 -8.75
C ALA A 170 26.12 -32.78 -9.96
N ARG A 171 26.20 -31.46 -10.19
CA ARG A 171 26.98 -30.88 -11.28
C ARG A 171 28.48 -31.07 -11.07
N ASP A 172 28.97 -30.86 -9.85
CA ASP A 172 30.38 -31.08 -9.50
C ASP A 172 30.77 -32.56 -9.66
N ALA A 173 29.93 -33.48 -9.17
CA ALA A 173 30.14 -34.92 -9.35
C ALA A 173 30.17 -35.33 -10.83
N ALA A 174 29.30 -34.73 -11.67
CA ALA A 174 29.30 -34.96 -13.11
C ALA A 174 30.58 -34.43 -13.79
N TRP A 175 31.06 -33.24 -13.39
CA TRP A 175 32.31 -32.66 -13.89
C TRP A 175 33.54 -33.46 -13.48
N ASP A 176 33.61 -33.93 -12.24
CA ASP A 176 34.70 -34.79 -11.77
C ASP A 176 34.74 -36.11 -12.54
N SER A 177 33.56 -36.70 -12.78
CA SER A 177 33.42 -37.92 -13.59
C SER A 177 33.86 -37.71 -15.04
N ALA A 178 33.45 -36.60 -15.65
CA ALA A 178 33.86 -36.24 -17.01
C ALA A 178 35.37 -36.00 -17.11
N ARG A 179 35.97 -35.33 -16.12
CA ARG A 179 37.41 -35.08 -16.05
C ARG A 179 38.21 -36.36 -15.85
N ALA A 180 37.71 -37.28 -15.02
CA ALA A 180 38.31 -38.59 -14.84
C ALA A 180 38.28 -39.40 -16.14
N ALA A 181 37.16 -39.39 -16.86
CA ALA A 181 37.03 -40.03 -18.17
C ALA A 181 37.98 -39.41 -19.22
N ALA A 182 38.12 -38.08 -19.26
CA ALA A 182 39.03 -37.40 -20.17
C ALA A 182 40.51 -37.79 -19.91
N ARG A 183 40.94 -37.81 -18.63
CA ARG A 183 42.30 -38.28 -18.26
C ARG A 183 42.54 -39.74 -18.65
N ALA A 184 41.56 -40.61 -18.38
CA ALA A 184 41.64 -42.01 -18.77
C ALA A 184 41.73 -42.20 -20.30
N ALA A 185 41.10 -41.30 -21.08
CA ALA A 185 41.21 -41.30 -22.54
C ALA A 185 42.57 -40.76 -23.03
N GLU A 186 43.14 -39.75 -22.37
CA GLU A 186 44.50 -39.26 -22.65
C GLU A 186 45.57 -40.35 -22.41
N ASP A 187 45.42 -41.12 -21.33
CA ASP A 187 46.30 -42.26 -21.02
C ASP A 187 46.15 -43.42 -22.03
N ALA A 188 45.05 -43.49 -22.78
CA ALA A 188 44.72 -44.60 -23.70
C ALA A 188 45.12 -44.37 -25.17
N GLY A 189 45.53 -43.15 -25.57
CA GLY A 189 45.91 -42.84 -26.96
C GLY A 189 44.75 -42.81 -27.97
N ASP A 190 45.04 -42.92 -29.28
CA ASP A 190 44.17 -42.65 -30.46
C ASP A 190 42.79 -43.35 -30.54
N ALA A 191 42.40 -44.16 -29.54
CA ALA A 191 41.06 -44.75 -29.44
C ALA A 191 39.99 -43.83 -28.78
N GLY A 192 40.38 -42.68 -28.20
CA GLY A 192 39.52 -41.83 -27.36
C GLY A 192 38.48 -40.93 -28.06
N ALA A 193 38.54 -40.75 -29.38
CA ALA A 193 37.72 -39.77 -30.09
C ALA A 193 36.21 -40.11 -30.15
N ALA A 194 35.84 -41.39 -30.04
CA ALA A 194 34.44 -41.84 -30.08
C ALA A 194 33.67 -41.60 -28.76
N ALA A 195 34.38 -41.42 -27.63
CA ALA A 195 33.77 -41.18 -26.32
C ALA A 195 33.32 -39.71 -26.10
N LEU A 196 33.85 -38.77 -26.89
CA LEU A 196 33.61 -37.33 -26.74
C LEU A 196 32.25 -36.87 -27.30
N THR A 197 31.60 -37.67 -28.15
CA THR A 197 30.31 -37.32 -28.78
C THR A 197 29.13 -37.58 -27.82
N VAL A 198 29.20 -38.63 -27.01
CA VAL A 198 28.15 -38.98 -26.02
C VAL A 198 28.07 -37.95 -24.87
N THR A 199 29.17 -37.26 -24.59
CA THR A 199 29.22 -36.23 -23.53
C THR A 199 28.68 -34.86 -23.96
N LYS A 200 28.59 -34.59 -25.27
CA LYS A 200 28.08 -33.31 -25.79
C LYS A 200 26.55 -33.24 -25.80
N ASP A 201 25.86 -34.35 -25.99
CA ASP A 201 24.40 -34.41 -25.95
C ASP A 201 23.84 -34.22 -24.53
N ALA A 202 24.56 -34.68 -23.50
CA ALA A 202 24.19 -34.45 -22.09
C ALA A 202 24.26 -32.96 -21.68
N ALA A 203 25.04 -32.14 -22.37
CA ALA A 203 25.11 -30.69 -22.14
C ALA A 203 23.96 -29.92 -22.83
N TYR A 204 23.32 -30.51 -23.84
CA TYR A 204 22.19 -29.89 -24.54
C TYR A 204 20.91 -29.93 -23.71
N ASP A 205 20.70 -30.98 -22.91
CA ASP A 205 19.57 -31.08 -21.96
C ASP A 205 19.63 -30.05 -20.81
N ALA A 206 20.80 -29.48 -20.52
CA ALA A 206 20.95 -28.42 -19.51
C ALA A 206 20.37 -27.04 -19.94
N THR A 207 20.01 -26.87 -21.22
CA THR A 207 19.50 -25.58 -21.76
C THR A 207 18.01 -25.36 -21.55
N TRP A 208 17.24 -26.39 -21.16
CA TRP A 208 15.82 -26.25 -20.77
C TRP A 208 15.66 -25.42 -19.48
N VAL A 209 16.72 -25.31 -18.68
CA VAL A 209 16.74 -24.67 -17.35
C VAL A 209 16.65 -23.13 -17.42
N THR A 210 17.09 -22.49 -18.50
CA THR A 210 16.99 -21.03 -18.65
C THR A 210 15.57 -20.55 -18.98
N ALA A 211 14.70 -21.42 -19.51
CA ALA A 211 13.32 -21.07 -19.85
C ALA A 211 12.39 -21.04 -18.63
N TRP A 212 12.74 -21.77 -17.56
CA TRP A 212 11.93 -21.85 -16.34
C TRP A 212 12.32 -20.81 -15.28
N ALA A 213 13.57 -20.34 -15.30
CA ALA A 213 14.04 -19.24 -14.46
C ALA A 213 13.33 -17.88 -14.76
N ALA A 214 12.69 -17.74 -15.92
CA ALA A 214 11.89 -16.56 -16.28
C ALA A 214 10.44 -16.59 -15.72
N ALA A 215 10.01 -17.70 -15.12
CA ALA A 215 8.67 -17.85 -14.54
C ALA A 215 8.59 -17.39 -13.07
N GLY A 216 9.72 -17.11 -12.43
CA GLY A 216 9.81 -16.59 -11.07
C GLY A 216 9.87 -15.05 -11.04
N ASP A 217 8.73 -14.39 -11.25
CA ASP A 217 8.56 -12.98 -10.89
C ASP A 217 7.12 -12.79 -10.39
N ALA A 218 6.86 -13.31 -9.18
CA ALA A 218 5.65 -13.02 -8.45
C ALA A 218 5.61 -11.50 -8.22
N ASP A 219 4.71 -10.83 -8.94
CA ASP A 219 4.50 -9.38 -9.01
C ASP A 219 5.30 -8.60 -10.08
N GLY A 220 5.44 -9.15 -11.30
CA GLY A 220 6.07 -8.46 -12.44
C GLY A 220 5.52 -7.04 -12.77
N PRO A 221 6.21 -6.24 -13.60
CA PRO A 221 5.88 -4.82 -13.84
C PRO A 221 4.44 -4.53 -14.25
N ALA A 222 3.78 -5.46 -14.95
CA ALA A 222 2.38 -5.34 -15.34
C ALA A 222 1.40 -5.45 -14.16
N ALA A 223 1.68 -6.32 -13.19
CA ALA A 223 0.86 -6.47 -11.98
C ALA A 223 0.99 -5.22 -11.09
N ARG A 224 2.20 -4.69 -10.91
CA ARG A 224 2.44 -3.40 -10.23
C ARG A 224 1.70 -2.25 -10.91
N ALA A 225 1.80 -2.13 -12.23
CA ALA A 225 1.10 -1.09 -12.98
C ALA A 225 -0.43 -1.19 -12.86
N ALA A 226 -0.98 -2.41 -12.86
CA ALA A 226 -2.41 -2.64 -12.65
C ALA A 226 -2.86 -2.23 -11.24
N ARG A 227 -2.06 -2.56 -10.20
CA ARG A 227 -2.30 -2.12 -8.82
C ARG A 227 -2.27 -0.60 -8.68
N ASP A 228 -1.26 0.05 -9.26
CA ASP A 228 -1.12 1.51 -9.22
C ASP A 228 -2.29 2.20 -9.93
N ALA A 229 -2.73 1.66 -11.07
CA ALA A 229 -3.92 2.14 -11.79
C ALA A 229 -5.20 1.96 -10.96
N ALA A 230 -5.37 0.81 -10.30
CA ALA A 230 -6.50 0.56 -9.42
C ALA A 230 -6.52 1.53 -8.22
N TRP A 231 -5.36 1.76 -7.60
CA TRP A 231 -5.21 2.70 -6.48
C TRP A 231 -5.53 4.14 -6.91
N LYS A 232 -5.06 4.57 -8.09
CA LYS A 232 -5.39 5.87 -8.65
C LYS A 232 -6.89 6.01 -8.91
N ALA A 233 -7.52 5.00 -9.50
CA ALA A 233 -8.95 5.00 -9.77
C ALA A 233 -9.79 5.05 -8.48
N ALA A 234 -9.39 4.31 -7.44
CA ALA A 234 -10.01 4.39 -6.12
C ALA A 234 -9.88 5.80 -5.53
N ARG A 235 -8.68 6.39 -5.57
CA ARG A 235 -8.43 7.75 -5.09
C ARG A 235 -9.28 8.80 -5.81
N GLU A 236 -9.50 8.66 -7.11
CA GLU A 236 -10.39 9.54 -7.88
C GLU A 236 -11.87 9.36 -7.50
N ARG A 237 -12.34 8.14 -7.21
CA ARG A 237 -13.68 7.89 -6.68
C ARG A 237 -13.85 8.51 -5.30
N GLN A 238 -12.95 8.21 -4.37
CA GLN A 238 -12.95 8.74 -3.01
C GLN A 238 -12.93 10.28 -3.00
N THR A 239 -12.12 10.90 -3.87
CA THR A 239 -12.10 12.36 -4.03
C THR A 239 -13.47 12.89 -4.47
N ARG A 240 -14.13 12.26 -5.45
CA ARG A 240 -15.48 12.67 -5.88
C ARG A 240 -16.52 12.52 -4.78
N MET A 241 -16.45 11.45 -3.99
CA MET A 241 -17.36 11.25 -2.86
C MET A 241 -17.17 12.34 -1.80
N LEU A 242 -15.93 12.64 -1.45
CA LEU A 242 -15.62 13.67 -0.47
C LEU A 242 -16.11 15.06 -0.92
N LYS A 243 -16.00 15.39 -2.21
CA LYS A 243 -16.56 16.62 -2.79
C LYS A 243 -18.04 16.78 -2.53
N VAL A 244 -18.82 15.70 -2.63
CA VAL A 244 -20.26 15.73 -2.35
C VAL A 244 -20.53 15.97 -0.87
N LEU A 245 -19.68 15.47 0.03
CA LEU A 245 -19.82 15.64 1.47
C LEU A 245 -19.44 17.04 1.96
N VAL A 246 -18.48 17.71 1.29
CA VAL A 246 -17.96 19.02 1.71
C VAL A 246 -18.52 20.22 0.92
N GLY A 247 -19.20 19.97 -0.21
CA GLY A 247 -19.81 20.98 -1.09
C GLY A 247 -21.08 21.59 -0.55
#